data_AF-A0A227I8U4-F1
#
_entry.id   AF-A0A227I8U4-F1
#
_cell.length_a   1.000
_cell.length_b   1.000
_cell.length_c   1.000
_cell.angle_alpha   90.00
_cell.angle_beta   90.00
_cell.angle_gamma   90.00
#
_symmetry.space_group_name_H-M   'P 1'
#
loop_
_entity.id
_entity.type
_entity.pdbx_description
1 polymer ?
#
loop_
_entity_poly.entity_id
_entity_poly.type
_entity_poly.pdbx_seq_one_letter_code
_entity_poly.pdbx_strand_id
1 'polypeptide(L)' 'QISQIQKLIGTESEVIVISGYRSPVTNASLRSGSTGVAKKSLHMEGKAIDFRLDGVKLSTVRDAAISLKAGGVGYYPG' A
#
# COMPACT_ATOMS: atom_id res chain seq x y z
N GLN A 1 10.30 0.12 -5.29
CA GLN A 1 9.00 0.41 -5.96
C GLN A 1 8.56 1.85 -5.73
N ILE A 2 8.48 2.37 -4.49
CA ILE A 2 8.00 3.75 -4.24
C ILE A 2 8.77 4.82 -5.03
N SER A 3 10.11 4.76 -5.04
CA SER A 3 10.93 5.68 -5.84
C SER A 3 10.67 5.60 -7.35
N GLN A 4 10.35 4.42 -7.87
CA GLN A 4 9.97 4.24 -9.28
C GLN A 4 8.59 4.84 -9.56
N ILE A 5 7.64 4.71 -8.61
CA ILE A 5 6.32 5.34 -8.69
C ILE A 5 6.45 6.87 -8.70
N GLN A 6 7.23 7.43 -7.76
CA GLN A 6 7.55 8.87 -7.72
C GLN A 6 8.16 9.36 -9.04
N LYS A 7 9.15 8.62 -9.57
CA LYS A 7 9.78 8.93 -10.86
C LYS A 7 8.80 8.88 -12.05
N LEU A 8 7.89 7.90 -12.09
CA LEU A 8 6.88 7.78 -13.14
C LEU A 8 5.85 8.92 -13.08
N ILE A 9 5.48 9.35 -11.88
CA ILE A 9 4.54 10.47 -11.67
C ILE A 9 5.25 11.82 -11.90
N GLY A 10 6.57 11.87 -11.74
CA GLY A 10 7.36 13.10 -11.83
C GLY A 10 7.24 13.96 -10.57
N THR A 11 7.22 13.34 -9.39
CA THR A 11 7.10 14.04 -8.10
C THR A 11 8.16 13.59 -7.10
N GLU A 12 8.56 14.52 -6.23
CA GLU A 12 9.37 14.26 -5.02
C GLU A 12 8.52 14.42 -3.73
N SER A 13 7.18 14.35 -3.86
CA SER A 13 6.23 14.42 -2.73
C SER A 13 6.65 13.50 -1.58
N GLU A 14 6.45 13.96 -0.35
CA GLU A 14 6.70 13.18 0.85
C GLU A 14 5.96 11.84 0.81
N VAL A 15 6.67 10.77 1.15
CA VAL A 15 6.10 9.42 1.26
C VAL A 15 5.60 9.25 2.70
N ILE A 16 4.28 9.20 2.86
CA ILE A 16 3.64 8.93 4.14
C ILE A 16 3.38 7.43 4.23
N VAL A 17 4.22 6.73 5.01
CA VAL A 17 4.04 5.31 5.31
C VAL A 17 2.96 5.15 6.38
N ILE A 18 1.92 4.41 6.06
CA ILE A 18 0.77 4.17 6.94
C ILE A 18 0.96 2.86 7.70
N SER A 19 1.37 1.81 7.00
CA SER A 19 1.56 0.50 7.59
C SER A 19 2.58 -0.33 6.81
N GLY A 20 3.28 -1.23 7.49
CA GLY A 20 4.25 -2.16 6.91
C GLY A 20 4.01 -3.55 7.46
N TYR A 21 4.95 -4.08 8.25
CA TYR A 21 4.71 -5.35 8.93
C TYR A 21 3.48 -5.29 9.86
N ARG A 22 2.66 -6.35 9.86
CA ARG A 22 1.57 -6.55 10.82
C ARG A 22 1.76 -7.86 11.57
N SER A 23 1.63 -7.84 12.89
CA SER A 23 1.65 -9.08 13.68
C SER A 23 0.43 -9.96 13.39
N PRO A 24 0.48 -11.28 13.62
CA PRO A 24 -0.68 -12.16 13.49
C PRO A 24 -1.88 -11.72 14.34
N VAL A 25 -1.62 -11.23 15.56
CA VAL A 25 -2.65 -10.73 16.49
C VAL A 25 -3.33 -9.49 15.91
N THR A 26 -2.54 -8.52 15.42
CA THR A 26 -3.08 -7.30 14.78
C THR A 26 -3.87 -7.64 13.52
N ASN A 27 -3.37 -8.53 12.67
CA ASN A 27 -4.09 -8.93 11.45
C ASN A 27 -5.41 -9.64 11.77
N ALA A 28 -5.43 -10.49 12.80
CA ALA A 28 -6.65 -11.15 13.26
C ALA A 28 -7.68 -10.13 13.78
N SER A 29 -7.25 -9.17 14.59
CA SER A 29 -8.11 -8.10 15.11
C SER A 29 -8.71 -7.22 14.00
N LEU A 30 -7.90 -6.84 13.00
CA LEU A 30 -8.38 -6.05 11.86
C LEU A 30 -9.36 -6.86 11.00
N ARG A 31 -9.13 -8.17 10.87
CA ARG A 31 -10.01 -9.08 10.14
C ARG A 31 -11.32 -9.37 10.87
N SER A 32 -11.36 -9.37 12.19
CA SER A 32 -12.64 -9.48 12.91
C SER A 32 -13.51 -8.25 12.73
N GLY A 33 -12.90 -7.07 12.56
CA GLY A 33 -13.61 -5.81 12.36
C GLY A 33 -13.91 -5.45 10.89
N SER A 34 -13.42 -6.22 9.91
CA SER A 34 -13.60 -5.89 8.49
C SER A 34 -13.50 -7.11 7.57
N THR A 35 -14.19 -7.04 6.42
CA THR A 35 -14.08 -8.07 5.35
C THR A 35 -12.88 -7.85 4.43
N GLY A 36 -12.22 -6.69 4.49
CA GLY A 36 -11.13 -6.29 3.60
C GLY A 36 -9.74 -6.83 3.96
N VAL A 37 -9.61 -7.54 5.09
CA VAL A 37 -8.31 -8.00 5.60
C VAL A 37 -8.13 -9.50 5.38
N ALA A 38 -7.13 -9.85 4.57
CA ALA A 38 -6.86 -11.24 4.21
C ALA A 38 -6.33 -12.07 5.40
N LYS A 39 -6.76 -13.35 5.46
CA LYS A 39 -6.26 -14.32 6.45
C LYS A 39 -4.75 -14.57 6.35
N LYS A 40 -4.21 -14.60 5.13
CA LYS A 40 -2.78 -14.75 4.82
C LYS A 40 -2.26 -13.47 4.17
N SER A 41 -2.24 -12.37 4.92
CA SER A 41 -1.80 -11.07 4.42
C SER A 41 -0.28 -11.01 4.27
N LEU A 42 0.20 -10.45 3.15
CA LEU A 42 1.63 -10.20 2.90
C LEU A 42 2.26 -9.22 3.89
N HIS A 43 1.48 -8.41 4.61
CA HIS A 43 1.98 -7.59 5.71
C HIS A 43 2.56 -8.46 6.84
N MET A 44 2.00 -9.65 7.09
CA MET A 44 2.53 -10.58 8.09
C MET A 44 3.85 -11.24 7.65
N GLU A 45 4.22 -11.11 6.38
CA GLU A 45 5.51 -11.54 5.83
C GLU A 45 6.48 -10.37 5.63
N GLY A 46 6.09 -9.13 5.96
CA GLY A 46 6.88 -7.92 5.70
C GLY A 46 7.05 -7.59 4.20
N LYS A 47 6.20 -8.17 3.34
CA LYS A 47 6.28 -8.03 1.87
C LYS A 47 5.30 -7.01 1.29
N ALA A 48 4.50 -6.36 2.13
CA ALA A 48 3.53 -5.34 1.74
C ALA A 48 3.70 -4.08 2.58
N ILE A 49 3.33 -2.94 2.00
CA ILE A 49 3.38 -1.62 2.59
C ILE A 49 2.15 -0.82 2.14
N ASP A 50 1.48 -0.18 3.08
CA ASP A 50 0.45 0.81 2.82
C ASP A 50 1.08 2.20 2.92
N PHE A 51 0.94 3.01 1.88
CA PHE A 51 1.50 4.36 1.85
C PHE A 51 0.65 5.28 0.98
N ARG A 52 0.89 6.58 1.12
CA ARG A 52 0.41 7.61 0.19
C ARG A 52 1.52 8.61 -0.09
N LEU A 53 1.40 9.35 -1.19
CA LEU A 53 2.27 10.48 -1.49
C LEU A 53 1.51 11.76 -1.15
N ASP A 54 2.13 12.65 -0.38
CA ASP A 54 1.46 13.87 0.05
C ASP A 54 1.11 14.77 -1.14
N GLY A 55 -0.10 15.31 -1.13
CA GLY A 55 -0.65 16.11 -2.23
C GLY A 55 -0.96 15.35 -3.54
N VAL A 56 -0.72 14.03 -3.62
CA VAL A 56 -0.98 13.24 -4.84
C VAL A 56 -2.26 12.42 -4.70
N LYS A 57 -3.11 12.44 -5.73
CA LYS A 57 -4.33 11.61 -5.77
C LYS A 57 -3.98 10.12 -5.69
N LEU A 58 -4.67 9.37 -4.84
CA LEU A 58 -4.45 7.93 -4.68
C LEU A 58 -4.58 7.15 -6.00
N SER A 59 -5.52 7.54 -6.87
CA SER A 59 -5.70 6.91 -8.19
C SER A 59 -4.45 7.05 -9.07
N THR A 60 -3.77 8.20 -9.04
CA THR A 60 -2.52 8.44 -9.77
C THR A 60 -1.41 7.53 -9.26
N VAL A 61 -1.28 7.39 -7.93
CA VAL A 61 -0.30 6.48 -7.31
C VAL A 61 -0.60 5.02 -7.69
N ARG A 62 -1.86 4.61 -7.62
CA ARG A 62 -2.32 3.27 -8.02
C ARG A 62 -1.97 2.97 -9.48
N ASP A 63 -2.31 3.86 -10.40
CA ASP A 63 -2.14 3.63 -11.84
C ASP A 63 -0.64 3.52 -12.21
N ALA A 64 0.21 4.34 -11.58
CA ALA A 64 1.66 4.22 -11.69
C ALA A 64 2.20 2.91 -11.08
N ALA A 65 1.69 2.47 -9.93
CA ALA A 65 2.08 1.20 -9.32
C ALA A 65 1.69 -0.01 -10.20
N ILE A 66 0.49 0.02 -10.80
CA ILE A 66 0.01 -1.03 -11.71
C ILE A 66 0.87 -1.09 -12.98
N SER A 67 1.24 0.06 -13.55
CA SER A 67 2.02 0.11 -14.80
C SER A 67 3.42 -0.51 -14.66
N LEU A 68 4.00 -0.50 -13.46
CA LEU A 68 5.28 -1.13 -13.15
C LEU A 68 5.24 -2.67 -13.22
N LYS A 69 4.06 -3.30 -13.13
CA LYS A 69 3.89 -4.76 -13.11
C LYS A 69 4.82 -5.49 -12.12
N ALA A 70 5.15 -4.82 -11.00
CA ALA A 70 6.17 -5.28 -10.06
C ALA A 70 5.59 -6.01 -8.82
N GLY A 71 4.29 -6.32 -8.82
CA GLY A 71 3.60 -6.97 -7.70
C GLY A 71 2.11 -6.67 -7.69
N GLY A 72 1.42 -7.11 -6.64
CA GLY A 72 0.02 -6.78 -6.42
C GLY A 72 -0.14 -5.34 -5.90
N VAL A 73 -1.21 -4.66 -6.32
CA VAL A 73 -1.55 -3.30 -5.89
C VAL A 73 -2.91 -3.32 -5.20
N GLY A 74 -2.94 -2.96 -3.92
CA GLY A 74 -4.18 -2.69 -3.18
C GLY A 74 -4.64 -1.24 -3.37
N TYR A 75 -5.95 -1.01 -3.42
CA TYR A 75 -6.51 0.33 -3.56
C TYR A 75 -7.68 0.52 -2.60
N TYR A 76 -7.56 1.50 -1.71
CA TYR A 76 -8.53 1.81 -0.64
C TYR A 76 -8.86 3.30 -0.69
N PRO A 77 -9.80 3.72 -1.56
CA PRO A 77 -10.12 5.13 -1.76
C PRO A 77 -11.06 5.69 -0.69
N GLY A 78 -10.69 5.58 0.59
CA GLY A 78 -11.57 6.01 1.69
C GLY A 78 -12.75 5.07 1.88
#